data_AF-A0A2E0Z6I2-F1
#
_entry.id   AF-A0A2E0Z6I2-F1
#
_cell.length_a   1.000
_cell.length_b   1.000
_cell.length_c   1.000
_cell.angle_alpha   90.00
_cell.angle_beta   90.00
_cell.angle_gamma   90.00
#
_symmetry.space_group_name_H-M   'P 1'
#
loop_
_entity.id
_entity.type
_entity.pdbx_description
1 polymer ?
#
loop_
_entity_poly.entity_id
_entity_poly.type
_entity_poly.pdbx_seq_one_letter_code
_entity_poly.pdbx_strand_id
1 'polypeptide(L)'
;MQEVKRYPQVPGFSEEELATFLAQPLLARLSTLNADGTIHTVPIWYLYRDGKLLLSTQTVTQKVKNIQRNPQVTVLVDSNTMPYAGVMVYGTAVLDHQDAAGKRVSIFARYIGIHGDAYAQQLAAKWEPVIIEVTPTRIISFDYTKGSLVPNQ
;
A
#
# COMPACT_ATOMS: atom_id res chain seq x y z
N MET A 1 16.17 36.68 -13.98
CA MET A 1 15.67 35.53 -13.21
C MET A 1 15.07 34.55 -14.20
N GLN A 2 15.57 33.31 -14.26
CA GLN A 2 14.92 32.28 -15.08
C GLN A 2 13.63 31.84 -14.37
N GLU A 3 12.55 31.78 -15.13
CA GLU A 3 11.27 31.23 -14.68
C GLU A 3 11.48 29.76 -14.31
N VAL A 4 11.29 29.41 -13.04
CA VAL A 4 11.38 28.01 -12.59
C VAL A 4 10.18 27.29 -13.18
N LYS A 5 10.39 26.58 -14.30
CA LYS A 5 9.38 25.69 -14.88
C LYS A 5 9.02 24.64 -13.83
N ARG A 6 7.86 24.79 -13.20
CA ARG A 6 7.32 23.80 -12.27
C ARG A 6 6.67 22.70 -13.12
N TYR A 7 7.05 21.45 -12.87
CA TYR A 7 6.36 20.32 -13.50
C TYR A 7 4.87 20.41 -13.15
N PRO A 8 3.97 20.50 -14.14
CA PRO A 8 2.54 20.59 -13.87
C PRO A 8 2.11 19.27 -13.22
N GLN A 9 1.81 19.33 -11.93
CA GLN A 9 1.22 18.19 -11.24
C GLN A 9 -0.21 18.06 -11.77
N VAL A 10 -0.54 16.91 -12.35
CA VAL A 10 -1.95 16.58 -12.65
C VAL A 10 -2.76 16.65 -11.36
N PRO A 11 -4.04 17.08 -11.41
CA PRO A 11 -4.90 17.04 -10.23
C PRO A 11 -4.88 15.64 -9.63
N GLY A 12 -4.66 15.55 -8.32
CA GLY A 12 -4.79 14.31 -7.58
C GLY A 12 -6.25 13.88 -7.44
N PHE A 13 -6.47 12.88 -6.59
CA PHE A 13 -7.79 12.43 -6.20
C PHE A 13 -8.44 13.36 -5.15
N SER A 14 -9.76 13.54 -5.26
CA SER A 14 -10.62 13.91 -4.14
C SER A 14 -10.62 12.79 -3.08
N GLU A 15 -11.22 13.04 -1.92
CA GLU A 15 -11.34 12.02 -0.86
C GLU A 15 -12.16 10.80 -1.33
N GLU A 16 -13.25 11.03 -2.06
CA GLU A 16 -14.10 9.97 -2.62
C GLU A 16 -13.39 9.16 -3.71
N GLU A 17 -12.68 9.84 -4.62
CA GLU A 17 -11.89 9.20 -5.67
C GLU A 17 -10.75 8.37 -5.06
N LEU A 18 -10.11 8.87 -3.99
CA LEU A 18 -9.05 8.16 -3.28
C LEU A 18 -9.57 6.89 -2.64
N ALA A 19 -10.71 6.95 -1.94
CA ALA A 19 -11.33 5.78 -1.33
C ALA A 19 -11.72 4.75 -2.40
N THR A 20 -12.28 5.21 -3.52
CA THR A 20 -12.65 4.37 -4.67
C THR A 20 -11.43 3.71 -5.31
N PHE A 21 -10.34 4.46 -5.48
CA PHE A 21 -9.09 3.94 -6.03
C PHE A 21 -8.46 2.89 -5.11
N LEU A 22 -8.38 3.17 -3.80
CA LEU A 22 -7.84 2.23 -2.81
C LEU A 22 -8.75 1.02 -2.55
N ALA A 23 -10.02 1.06 -2.97
CA ALA A 23 -10.94 -0.07 -2.93
C ALA A 23 -10.64 -1.11 -4.02
N GLN A 24 -9.88 -0.78 -5.06
CA GLN A 24 -9.47 -1.73 -6.12
C GLN A 24 -8.41 -2.73 -5.62
N PRO A 25 -8.37 -3.96 -6.15
CA PRO A 25 -7.40 -5.00 -5.77
C PRO A 25 -6.01 -4.77 -6.40
N LEU A 26 -5.46 -3.55 -6.28
CA LEU A 26 -4.13 -3.18 -6.76
C LEU A 26 -3.04 -3.70 -5.81
N LEU A 27 -1.81 -3.85 -6.30
CA LEU A 27 -0.65 -4.10 -5.44
C LEU A 27 -0.19 -2.81 -4.79
N ALA A 28 0.09 -2.86 -3.49
CA ALA A 28 0.84 -1.84 -2.80
C ALA A 28 2.34 -2.14 -2.89
N ARG A 29 3.17 -1.10 -2.87
CA ARG A 29 4.63 -1.15 -2.76
C ARG A 29 5.00 -0.54 -1.41
N LEU A 30 5.33 -1.39 -0.43
CA LEU A 30 5.74 -0.95 0.90
C LEU A 30 7.26 -0.76 0.93
N SER A 31 7.70 0.44 1.31
CA SER A 31 9.10 0.79 1.52
C SER A 31 9.40 0.95 3.00
N THR A 32 10.46 0.30 3.47
CA THR A 32 10.94 0.29 4.87
C THR A 32 12.45 0.49 4.91
N LEU A 33 12.98 0.98 6.04
CA LEU A 33 14.42 1.26 6.21
C LEU A 33 15.18 0.05 6.78
N ASN A 34 16.19 -0.45 6.06
CA ASN A 34 17.12 -1.45 6.57
C ASN A 34 18.10 -0.86 7.60
N ALA A 35 18.74 -1.72 8.39
CA ALA A 35 19.69 -1.29 9.42
C ALA A 35 20.95 -0.62 8.84
N ASP A 36 21.32 -0.95 7.60
CA ASP A 36 22.43 -0.36 6.86
C ASP A 36 22.07 0.95 6.13
N GLY A 37 20.84 1.45 6.31
CA GLY A 37 20.34 2.67 5.67
C GLY A 37 19.76 2.46 4.26
N THR A 38 19.84 1.26 3.68
CA THR A 38 19.20 0.98 2.38
C THR A 38 17.68 0.89 2.50
N ILE A 39 16.96 1.11 1.39
CA ILE A 39 15.50 1.02 1.35
C ILE A 39 15.06 -0.37 0.87
N HIS A 40 14.27 -1.06 1.68
CA HIS A 40 13.63 -2.32 1.33
C HIS A 40 12.20 -2.07 0.83
N THR A 41 12.01 -2.11 -0.48
CA THR A 41 10.71 -1.96 -1.15
C THR A 41 10.21 -3.30 -1.69
N VAL A 42 8.96 -3.63 -1.40
CA VAL A 42 8.35 -4.91 -1.79
C VAL A 42 6.88 -4.74 -2.21
N PRO A 43 6.39 -5.53 -3.18
CA PRO A 43 4.96 -5.62 -3.45
C PRO A 43 4.25 -6.33 -2.28
N ILE A 44 3.02 -5.89 -1.97
CA ILE A 44 2.22 -6.43 -0.86
C ILE A 44 0.72 -6.22 -1.12
N TRP A 45 -0.10 -7.17 -0.67
CA TRP A 45 -1.57 -7.04 -0.67
C TRP A 45 -2.03 -6.23 0.52
N TYR A 46 -3.06 -5.40 0.30
CA TYR A 46 -3.55 -4.49 1.32
C TYR A 46 -5.08 -4.52 1.45
N LEU A 47 -5.59 -3.87 2.48
CA LEU A 47 -6.96 -3.41 2.62
C LEU A 47 -6.93 -1.97 3.10
N TYR A 48 -7.69 -1.09 2.45
CA TYR A 48 -7.93 0.26 2.94
C TYR A 48 -9.23 0.26 3.75
N ARG A 49 -9.17 0.68 5.01
CA ARG A 49 -10.32 0.73 5.91
C ARG A 49 -10.09 1.81 6.96
N ASP A 50 -11.10 2.61 7.24
CA ASP A 50 -11.10 3.64 8.30
C ASP A 50 -9.89 4.59 8.22
N GLY A 51 -9.52 4.99 6.99
CA GLY A 51 -8.38 5.89 6.75
C GLY A 51 -7.01 5.23 6.89
N LYS A 52 -6.92 3.91 7.10
CA LYS A 52 -5.67 3.16 7.30
C LYS A 52 -5.45 2.11 6.23
N LEU A 53 -4.18 1.77 6.00
CA LEU A 53 -3.80 0.63 5.17
C LEU A 53 -3.41 -0.55 6.06
N LEU A 54 -4.09 -1.68 5.87
CA LEU A 54 -3.75 -2.96 6.50
C LEU A 54 -3.02 -3.83 5.49
N LEU A 55 -1.74 -4.11 5.72
CA LEU A 55 -0.90 -4.89 4.82
C LEU A 55 -0.63 -6.28 5.42
N SER A 56 -0.85 -7.34 4.64
CA SER A 56 -0.66 -8.70 5.13
C SER A 56 0.78 -9.18 4.94
N THR A 57 1.43 -9.66 6.01
CA THR A 57 2.75 -10.31 5.90
C THR A 57 3.08 -11.26 7.05
N GLN A 58 4.15 -12.05 6.92
CA GLN A 58 4.59 -12.95 7.99
C GLN A 58 5.56 -12.24 8.95
N THR A 59 5.48 -12.57 10.23
CA THR A 59 6.30 -11.97 11.31
C THR A 59 7.80 -12.08 11.04
N VAL A 60 8.24 -13.15 10.37
CA VAL A 60 9.66 -13.42 10.09
C VAL A 60 10.28 -12.53 8.99
N THR A 61 9.48 -11.71 8.29
CA THR A 61 9.94 -10.97 7.10
C THR A 61 10.82 -9.77 7.43
N GLN A 62 11.67 -9.37 6.46
CA GLN A 62 12.58 -8.23 6.63
C GLN A 62 11.85 -6.91 6.93
N LYS A 63 10.72 -6.65 6.27
CA LYS A 63 9.90 -5.45 6.50
C LYS A 63 9.38 -5.36 7.95
N VAL A 64 9.04 -6.50 8.58
CA VAL A 64 8.64 -6.54 10.00
C VAL A 64 9.82 -6.17 10.90
N LYS A 65 10.99 -6.78 10.67
CA LYS A 65 12.22 -6.43 11.39
C LYS A 65 12.59 -4.94 11.22
N ASN A 66 12.38 -4.39 10.03
CA ASN A 66 12.61 -2.97 9.75
C ASN A 66 11.64 -2.08 10.53
N ILE A 67 10.34 -2.39 10.51
CA ILE A 67 9.29 -1.62 11.19
C ILE A 67 9.49 -1.62 12.72
N GLN A 68 9.95 -2.73 13.30
CA GLN A 68 10.28 -2.80 14.72
C GLN A 68 11.37 -1.79 15.13
N ARG A 69 12.32 -1.49 14.23
CA ARG A 69 13.39 -0.51 14.51
C ARG A 69 12.97 0.91 14.13
N ASN A 70 12.26 1.06 13.02
CA ASN A 70 11.78 2.35 12.52
C ASN A 70 10.37 2.18 11.93
N PRO A 71 9.33 2.71 12.61
CA PRO A 71 7.95 2.55 12.16
C PRO A 71 7.58 3.49 10.99
N GLN A 72 8.47 4.39 10.55
CA GLN A 72 8.19 5.26 9.41
C GLN A 72 8.27 4.49 8.10
N VAL A 73 7.18 4.53 7.34
CA VAL A 73 7.05 3.81 6.07
C VAL A 73 6.44 4.70 4.99
N THR A 74 6.73 4.34 3.74
CA THR A 74 6.01 4.85 2.57
C THR A 74 5.34 3.69 1.85
N VAL A 75 4.07 3.85 1.51
CA VAL A 75 3.30 2.92 0.70
C VAL A 75 2.87 3.60 -0.58
N LEU A 76 3.16 3.00 -1.73
CA LEU A 76 2.63 3.43 -3.02
C LEU A 76 1.62 2.40 -3.52
N VAL A 77 0.42 2.84 -3.87
CA VAL A 77 -0.57 2.05 -4.61
C VAL A 77 -0.75 2.71 -5.96
N ASP A 78 -0.55 1.99 -7.05
CA ASP A 78 -0.57 2.53 -8.41
C ASP A 78 -1.20 1.54 -9.39
N SER A 79 -1.78 2.07 -10.46
CA SER A 79 -2.34 1.28 -11.54
C SER A 79 -1.23 0.63 -12.38
N ASN A 80 -1.54 -0.52 -12.97
CA ASN A 80 -0.57 -1.27 -13.79
C ASN A 80 -0.67 -0.96 -15.29
N THR A 81 -1.60 -0.08 -15.69
CA THR A 81 -1.92 0.22 -17.08
C THR A 81 -1.97 1.73 -17.30
N MET A 82 -1.46 2.19 -18.45
CA MET A 82 -1.52 3.58 -18.86
C MET A 82 -2.95 3.98 -19.27
N PRO A 83 -3.42 5.21 -18.99
CA PRO A 83 -2.78 6.25 -18.16
C PRO A 83 -2.65 5.85 -16.69
N TYR A 84 -1.49 6.12 -16.09
CA TYR A 84 -1.21 5.72 -14.71
C TYR A 84 -1.94 6.63 -13.70
N ALA A 85 -2.33 6.06 -12.57
CA ALA A 85 -2.78 6.81 -11.42
C ALA A 85 -2.26 6.13 -10.15
N GLY A 86 -2.18 6.87 -9.05
CA GLY A 86 -1.66 6.31 -7.82
C GLY A 86 -1.81 7.19 -6.59
N VAL A 87 -1.65 6.55 -5.44
CA VAL A 87 -1.69 7.12 -4.10
C VAL A 87 -0.41 6.74 -3.37
N MET A 88 0.32 7.75 -2.93
CA MET A 88 1.49 7.64 -2.08
C MET A 88 1.11 8.05 -0.66
N VAL A 89 1.28 7.12 0.27
CA VAL A 89 1.00 7.29 1.70
C VAL A 89 2.32 7.28 2.45
N TYR A 90 2.65 8.40 3.08
CA TYR A 90 3.64 8.45 4.16
C TYR A 90 2.90 8.15 5.45
N GLY A 91 3.45 7.28 6.30
CA GLY A 91 2.74 6.89 7.51
C GLY A 91 3.63 6.28 8.57
N THR A 92 2.99 6.04 9.72
CA THR A 92 3.58 5.28 10.83
C THR A 92 2.93 3.91 10.87
N ALA A 93 3.77 2.87 10.90
CA ALA A 93 3.35 1.49 10.92
C ALA A 93 3.33 0.92 12.35
N VAL A 94 2.29 0.14 12.64
CA VAL A 94 2.19 -0.72 13.82
C VAL A 94 2.08 -2.16 13.37
N LEU A 95 2.71 -3.07 14.11
CA LEU A 95 2.61 -4.51 13.91
C LEU A 95 1.49 -5.06 14.78
N ASP A 96 0.42 -5.50 14.13
CA ASP A 96 -0.77 -6.01 14.78
C ASP A 96 -0.88 -7.53 14.58
N HIS A 97 -0.74 -8.24 15.70
CA HIS A 97 -0.87 -9.69 15.77
C HIS A 97 -2.28 -10.15 16.15
N GLN A 98 -3.14 -9.23 16.62
CA GLN A 98 -4.48 -9.59 17.06
C GLN A 98 -5.36 -9.95 15.87
N ASP A 99 -5.86 -11.18 15.86
CA ASP A 99 -6.67 -11.74 14.78
C ASP A 99 -6.06 -11.49 13.37
N ALA A 100 -4.73 -11.58 13.26
CA ALA A 100 -4.05 -11.33 11.99
C ALA A 100 -4.49 -12.32 10.90
N ALA A 101 -4.80 -13.57 11.27
CA ALA A 101 -5.35 -14.57 10.35
C ALA A 101 -6.77 -14.22 9.87
N GLY A 102 -7.68 -13.79 10.75
CA GLY A 102 -9.02 -13.37 10.36
C GLY A 102 -9.00 -12.12 9.47
N LYS A 103 -8.19 -11.12 9.82
CA LYS A 103 -7.98 -9.91 9.00
C LYS A 103 -7.47 -10.24 7.60
N ARG A 104 -6.59 -11.26 7.47
CA ARG A 104 -6.11 -11.73 6.17
C ARG A 104 -7.18 -12.26 5.26
N VAL A 105 -8.19 -12.95 5.79
CA VAL A 105 -9.30 -13.47 4.98
C VAL A 105 -9.95 -12.32 4.20
N SER A 106 -10.23 -11.20 4.88
CA SER A 106 -10.78 -9.99 4.25
C SER A 106 -9.85 -9.39 3.19
N ILE A 107 -8.53 -9.36 3.46
CA ILE A 107 -7.55 -8.87 2.49
C ILE A 107 -7.53 -9.78 1.27
N PHE A 108 -7.34 -11.09 1.47
CA PHE A 108 -7.11 -12.06 0.41
C PHE A 108 -8.34 -12.27 -0.46
N ALA A 109 -9.55 -12.21 0.11
CA ALA A 109 -10.79 -12.29 -0.65
C ALA A 109 -10.88 -11.20 -1.74
N ARG A 110 -10.28 -10.04 -1.52
CA ARG A 110 -10.22 -8.97 -2.55
C ARG A 110 -9.41 -9.35 -3.77
N TYR A 111 -8.35 -10.15 -3.59
CA TYR A 111 -7.39 -10.48 -4.65
C TYR A 111 -7.68 -11.82 -5.32
N ILE A 112 -8.16 -12.81 -4.55
CA ILE A 112 -8.35 -14.19 -5.02
C ILE A 112 -9.74 -14.76 -4.69
N GLY A 113 -10.69 -13.90 -4.33
CA GLY A 113 -12.09 -14.27 -4.16
C GLY A 113 -12.31 -15.34 -3.09
N ILE A 114 -13.16 -16.33 -3.41
CA ILE A 114 -13.55 -17.42 -2.50
C ILE A 114 -12.38 -18.25 -1.95
N HIS A 115 -11.21 -18.18 -2.58
CA HIS A 115 -10.01 -18.91 -2.15
C HIS A 115 -9.23 -18.17 -1.03
N GLY A 116 -9.63 -16.95 -0.68
CA GLY A 116 -8.92 -16.11 0.28
C GLY A 116 -8.76 -16.74 1.67
N ASP A 117 -9.83 -17.37 2.19
CA ASP A 117 -9.81 -18.02 3.50
C ASP A 117 -8.84 -19.20 3.53
N ALA A 118 -9.00 -20.16 2.61
CA ALA A 118 -8.13 -21.32 2.50
C ALA A 118 -6.65 -20.91 2.36
N TYR A 119 -6.36 -19.87 1.57
CA TYR A 119 -4.99 -19.38 1.42
C TYR A 119 -4.44 -18.73 2.70
N ALA A 120 -5.26 -17.97 3.43
CA ALA A 120 -4.88 -17.40 4.73
C ALA A 120 -4.54 -18.49 5.75
N GLN A 121 -5.37 -19.53 5.84
CA GLN A 121 -5.15 -20.67 6.73
C GLN A 121 -3.88 -21.45 6.38
N GLN A 122 -3.64 -21.74 5.08
CA GLN A 122 -2.43 -22.44 4.63
C GLN A 122 -1.14 -21.69 4.97
N LEU A 123 -1.15 -20.35 4.84
CA LEU A 123 -0.01 -19.53 5.21
C LEU A 123 0.19 -19.47 6.74
N ALA A 124 -0.89 -19.37 7.51
CA ALA A 124 -0.84 -19.34 8.97
C ALA A 124 -0.38 -20.67 9.58
N ALA A 125 -0.68 -21.80 8.93
CA ALA A 125 -0.19 -23.12 9.35
C ALA A 125 1.34 -23.27 9.23
N LYS A 126 2.01 -22.42 8.45
CA LYS A 126 3.46 -22.48 8.20
C LYS A 126 4.25 -21.37 8.87
N TRP A 127 3.65 -20.18 8.99
CA TRP A 127 4.33 -19.01 9.55
C TRP A 127 3.34 -18.10 10.29
N GLU A 128 3.81 -17.51 11.38
CA GLU A 128 3.03 -16.57 12.19
C GLU A 128 2.60 -15.33 11.39
N PRO A 129 1.29 -15.06 11.27
CA PRO A 129 0.78 -13.89 10.59
C PRO A 129 0.97 -12.60 11.40
N VAL A 130 1.14 -11.49 10.70
CA VAL A 130 1.04 -10.14 11.26
C VAL A 130 0.42 -9.20 10.23
N ILE A 131 -0.38 -8.25 10.70
CA ILE A 131 -0.85 -7.13 9.89
C ILE A 131 0.05 -5.93 10.17
N ILE A 132 0.57 -5.32 9.11
CA ILE A 132 1.18 -4.00 9.20
C ILE A 132 0.05 -2.99 9.02
N GLU A 133 -0.35 -2.34 10.10
CA GLU A 133 -1.31 -1.24 10.06
C GLU A 133 -0.55 0.08 9.85
N VAL A 134 -0.79 0.76 8.74
CA VAL A 134 -0.18 2.05 8.42
C VAL A 134 -1.22 3.15 8.63
N THR A 135 -0.94 4.02 9.61
CA THR A 135 -1.70 5.27 9.80
C THR A 135 -1.06 6.38 8.97
N PRO A 136 -1.77 6.98 7.99
CA PRO A 136 -1.24 8.05 7.18
C PRO A 136 -0.88 9.28 8.00
N THR A 137 0.30 9.85 7.75
CA THR A 137 0.71 11.19 8.22
C THR A 137 0.65 12.20 7.08
N ARG A 138 0.78 11.73 5.84
CA ARG A 138 0.62 12.54 4.62
C ARG A 138 0.23 11.65 3.46
N ILE A 139 -0.77 12.08 2.69
CA ILE A 139 -1.17 11.42 1.46
C ILE A 139 -0.94 12.35 0.27
N ILE A 140 -0.41 11.79 -0.81
CA ILE A 140 -0.22 12.45 -2.10
C ILE A 140 -0.83 11.53 -3.15
N SER A 141 -1.59 12.08 -4.09
CA SER A 141 -2.17 11.32 -5.20
C SER A 141 -1.86 11.99 -6.52
N PHE A 142 -1.85 11.19 -7.57
CA PHE A 142 -1.71 11.65 -8.95
C PHE A 142 -2.66 10.82 -9.82
N ASP A 143 -3.28 11.49 -10.79
CA ASP A 143 -4.15 10.85 -11.75
C ASP A 143 -3.84 11.39 -13.15
N TYR A 144 -3.04 10.64 -13.92
CA TYR A 144 -2.70 11.05 -15.27
C TYR A 144 -3.86 10.85 -16.26
N THR A 145 -4.98 10.24 -15.85
CA THR A 145 -6.20 10.20 -16.68
C THR A 145 -6.85 11.58 -16.80
N LYS A 146 -6.60 12.46 -15.82
CA LYS A 146 -7.08 13.85 -15.80
C LYS A 146 -6.19 14.81 -16.59
N GLY A 147 -5.03 14.34 -17.08
CA GLY A 147 -4.09 15.14 -17.85
C GLY A 147 -4.34 15.04 -19.35
N SER A 148 -4.19 16.16 -20.06
CA SER A 148 -4.27 16.22 -21.53
C SER A 148 -3.01 15.73 -22.26
N LEU A 149 -1.98 15.30 -21.52
CA LEU A 149 -0.67 14.92 -22.06
C LEU A 149 -0.56 13.44 -22.44
N VAL A 150 -1.53 12.60 -22.07
CA VAL A 150 -1.56 11.20 -22.49
C VAL A 150 -2.31 11.12 -23.82
N PRO A 151 -1.68 10.64 -24.91
CA PRO A 151 -2.36 10.47 -26.18
C PRO A 151 -3.56 9.53 -26.02
N ASN A 152 -4.73 9.91 -26.55
CA ASN A 152 -5.84 8.98 -26.72
C ASN A 152 -5.34 7.80 -27.55
N GLN A 153 -5.52 6.57 -27.06
CA GLN A 153 -5.32 5.36 -27.85
C GLN A 153 -6.31 5.31 -29.01
#